data_AF-A0A345WKJ7-F1
#
_entry.id   AF-A0A345WKJ7-F1
#
_cell.length_a   1.000
_cell.length_b   1.000
_cell.length_c   1.000
_cell.angle_alpha   90.00
_cell.angle_beta   90.00
_cell.angle_gamma   90.00
#
_symmetry.space_group_name_H-M   'P 1'
#
loop_
_entity.id
_entity.type
_entity.pdbx_description
1 polymer ?
#
loop_
_entity_poly.entity_id
_entity_poly.type
_entity_poly.pdbx_seq_one_letter_code
_entity_poly.pdbx_strand_id
1 'polypeptide(L)'
;MVEEPGVATLVGQLVEDTRNLASAEIALAKARVGERVAAYRTAAIFFATAGVLALAALVALLVGLIMTLTPLIGPGIATGIVVIGVLAIAAILGLVGKARLAPAKVTR
;
A
#
# COMPACT_ATOMS: atom_id res chain seq x y z
N MET A 1 -8.64 -64.94 9.02
CA MET A 1 -8.61 -64.61 7.59
C MET A 1 -8.76 -63.10 7.51
N VAL A 2 -7.73 -62.41 7.03
CA VAL A 2 -7.78 -60.95 6.84
C VAL A 2 -8.46 -60.74 5.50
N GLU A 3 -9.71 -60.29 5.52
CA GLU A 3 -10.45 -59.92 4.31
C GLU A 3 -9.69 -58.74 3.67
N GLU A 4 -8.95 -58.99 2.58
CA GLU A 4 -8.29 -57.92 1.84
C GLU A 4 -9.37 -56.91 1.41
N PRO A 5 -9.20 -55.61 1.68
CA PRO A 5 -10.19 -54.62 1.34
C PRO A 5 -10.47 -54.72 -0.17
N GLY A 6 -11.70 -55.07 -0.51
CA GLY A 6 -12.12 -55.20 -1.89
C GLY A 6 -11.84 -53.89 -2.64
N VAL A 7 -11.54 -53.99 -3.93
CA VAL A 7 -11.19 -52.83 -4.79
C VAL A 7 -12.17 -51.66 -4.64
N ALA A 8 -13.45 -51.95 -4.39
CA ALA A 8 -14.48 -50.94 -4.09
C ALA A 8 -14.19 -50.10 -2.83
N THR A 9 -13.66 -50.69 -1.76
CA THR A 9 -13.26 -50.00 -0.53
C THR A 9 -12.07 -49.08 -0.75
N LEU A 10 -11.07 -49.51 -1.53
CA LEU A 10 -9.90 -48.69 -1.86
C LEU A 10 -10.27 -47.49 -2.73
N VAL A 11 -11.16 -47.69 -3.72
CA VAL A 11 -11.69 -46.60 -4.55
C VAL A 11 -12.49 -45.60 -3.69
N GLY A 12 -13.31 -46.10 -2.76
CA GLY A 12 -14.05 -45.25 -1.82
C GLY A 12 -13.12 -44.40 -0.95
N GLN A 13 -12.05 -45.00 -0.42
CA GLN A 13 -11.03 -44.28 0.38
C GLN A 13 -10.29 -43.22 -0.46
N LEU A 14 -9.92 -43.54 -1.70
CA LEU A 14 -9.20 -42.60 -2.56
C LEU A 14 -10.06 -41.39 -2.95
N VAL A 15 -11.36 -41.59 -3.17
CA VAL A 15 -12.32 -40.50 -3.42
C VAL A 15 -12.47 -39.60 -2.20
N GLU A 16 -12.58 -40.20 -1.00
CA GLU A 16 -12.66 -39.46 0.25
C GLU A 16 -11.37 -38.66 0.51
N ASP A 17 -10.20 -39.27 0.31
CA ASP A 17 -8.90 -38.62 0.47
C ASP A 17 -8.70 -37.47 -0.53
N THR A 18 -9.13 -37.65 -1.78
CA THR A 18 -9.09 -36.60 -2.80
C THR A 18 -9.99 -35.42 -2.43
N ARG A 19 -11.19 -35.71 -1.91
CA ARG A 19 -12.13 -34.68 -1.44
C ARG A 19 -11.59 -33.93 -0.22
N ASN A 20 -10.97 -34.64 0.71
CA ASN A 20 -10.31 -34.06 1.88
C ASN A 20 -9.13 -33.17 1.47
N LEU A 21 -8.29 -33.62 0.54
CA LEU A 21 -7.19 -32.83 0.00
C LEU A 21 -7.68 -31.55 -0.67
N ALA A 22 -8.70 -31.64 -1.53
CA ALA A 22 -9.30 -30.48 -2.19
C ALA A 22 -9.85 -29.47 -1.16
N SER A 23 -10.50 -29.95 -0.10
CA SER A 23 -11.00 -29.08 0.97
C SER A 23 -9.88 -28.39 1.75
N ALA A 24 -8.75 -29.08 1.97
CA ALA A 24 -7.58 -28.53 2.64
C ALA A 24 -6.86 -27.48 1.80
N GLU A 25 -6.73 -27.68 0.50
CA GLU A 25 -6.16 -26.67 -0.41
C GLU A 25 -7.02 -25.41 -0.47
N ILE A 26 -8.35 -25.55 -0.50
CA ILE A 26 -9.28 -24.41 -0.44
C ILE A 26 -9.12 -23.66 0.89
N ALA A 27 -9.03 -24.38 2.01
CA ALA A 27 -8.83 -23.79 3.32
C ALA A 27 -7.47 -23.05 3.40
N LEU A 28 -6.41 -23.63 2.85
CA LEU A 28 -5.07 -23.05 2.81
C LEU A 28 -5.00 -21.83 1.89
N ALA A 29 -5.64 -21.88 0.73
CA ALA A 29 -5.78 -20.73 -0.18
C ALA A 29 -6.54 -19.59 0.50
N LYS A 30 -7.66 -19.90 1.17
CA LYS A 30 -8.44 -18.93 1.93
C LYS A 30 -7.63 -18.31 3.08
N ALA A 31 -6.85 -19.10 3.80
CA ALA A 31 -5.98 -18.62 4.86
C ALA A 31 -4.89 -17.69 4.32
N ARG A 32 -4.20 -18.06 3.24
CA ARG A 32 -3.19 -17.22 2.57
C ARG A 32 -3.76 -15.90 2.07
N VAL A 33 -4.97 -15.92 1.51
CA VAL A 33 -5.67 -14.69 1.08
C VAL A 33 -6.03 -13.84 2.29
N GLY A 34 -6.61 -14.43 3.34
CA GLY A 34 -7.01 -13.73 4.55
C GLY A 34 -5.85 -13.05 5.27
N GLU A 35 -4.72 -13.75 5.41
CA GLU A 35 -3.50 -13.22 6.04
C GLU A 35 -2.93 -12.04 5.25
N ARG A 36 -2.84 -12.16 3.92
CA ARG A 36 -2.44 -11.04 3.05
C ARG A 36 -3.38 -9.86 3.20
N VAL A 37 -4.69 -10.08 3.12
CA VAL A 37 -5.70 -9.02 3.23
C VAL A 37 -5.62 -8.32 4.60
N ALA A 38 -5.42 -9.06 5.68
CA ALA A 38 -5.27 -8.49 7.02
C ALA A 38 -4.01 -7.60 7.12
N ALA A 39 -2.87 -8.07 6.59
CA ALA A 39 -1.65 -7.29 6.54
C ALA A 39 -1.82 -6.01 5.70
N TYR A 40 -2.44 -6.11 4.52
CA TYR A 40 -2.75 -4.96 3.67
C TYR A 40 -3.69 -3.96 4.37
N ARG A 41 -4.71 -4.43 5.09
CA ARG A 41 -5.64 -3.57 5.81
C ARG A 41 -4.94 -2.77 6.90
N THR A 42 -4.14 -3.44 7.72
CA THR A 42 -3.37 -2.79 8.79
C THR A 42 -2.37 -1.80 8.19
N ALA A 43 -1.61 -2.20 7.17
CA ALA A 43 -0.71 -1.30 6.46
C ALA A 43 -1.44 -0.09 5.88
N ALA A 44 -2.60 -0.28 5.25
CA ALA A 44 -3.40 0.81 4.68
C ALA A 44 -3.85 1.82 5.74
N ILE A 45 -4.29 1.35 6.92
CA ILE A 45 -4.66 2.24 8.03
C ILE A 45 -3.44 3.03 8.51
N PHE A 46 -2.30 2.37 8.75
CA PHE A 46 -1.08 3.04 9.17
C PHE A 46 -0.60 4.07 8.13
N PHE A 47 -0.63 3.73 6.84
CA PHE A 47 -0.27 4.67 5.77
C PHE A 47 -1.24 5.84 5.67
N ALA A 48 -2.54 5.60 5.82
CA ALA A 48 -3.54 6.66 5.82
C ALA A 48 -3.33 7.61 7.01
N THR A 49 -3.15 7.08 8.22
CA THR A 49 -2.89 7.88 9.41
C THR A 49 -1.58 8.66 9.29
N ALA A 50 -0.50 8.02 8.84
CA ALA A 50 0.78 8.68 8.60
C ALA A 50 0.66 9.78 7.56
N GLY A 51 -0.10 9.56 6.48
CA GLY A 51 -0.36 10.57 5.44
C GLY A 51 -1.11 11.79 5.99
N VAL A 52 -2.15 11.56 6.80
CA VAL A 52 -2.90 12.65 7.46
C VAL A 52 -2.01 13.43 8.43
N LEU A 53 -1.21 12.75 9.24
CA LEU A 53 -0.28 13.40 10.18
C LEU A 53 0.80 14.19 9.44
N ALA A 54 1.37 13.64 8.36
CA ALA A 54 2.35 14.33 7.53
C ALA A 54 1.75 15.59 6.88
N LEU A 55 0.50 15.53 6.40
CA LEU A 55 -0.20 16.69 5.86
C LEU A 55 -0.43 17.75 6.94
N ALA A 56 -0.91 17.35 8.12
CA ALA A 56 -1.13 18.27 9.24
C ALA A 56 0.17 18.96 9.68
N ALA A 57 1.27 18.20 9.80
CA ALA A 57 2.58 18.71 10.13
C ALA A 57 3.10 19.68 9.06
N LEU A 58 2.92 19.35 7.77
CA LEU A 58 3.30 20.23 6.66
C LEU A 58 2.54 21.56 6.73
N VAL A 59 1.21 21.53 6.92
CA VAL A 59 0.41 22.75 7.06
C VAL A 59 0.88 23.59 8.26
N ALA A 60 1.08 22.97 9.42
CA ALA A 60 1.59 23.65 10.61
C ALA A 60 2.98 24.27 10.38
N LEU A 61 3.87 23.57 9.68
CA LEU A 61 5.20 24.06 9.32
C LEU A 61 5.12 25.29 8.39
N LEU A 62 4.25 25.25 7.37
CA LEU A 62 4.05 26.38 6.45
C LEU A 62 3.48 27.60 7.19
N VAL A 63 2.50 27.40 8.08
CA VAL A 63 1.95 28.48 8.92
C VAL A 63 3.05 29.06 9.82
N GLY A 64 3.82 28.21 10.50
CA GLY A 64 4.93 28.66 11.36
C GLY A 64 6.00 29.44 10.59
N LEU A 65 6.32 29.00 9.36
CA LEU A 65 7.25 29.71 8.49
C LEU A 65 6.72 31.08 8.09
N ILE A 66 5.45 31.17 7.70
CA ILE A 66 4.78 32.44 7.40
C ILE A 66 4.82 33.37 8.62
N MET A 67 4.47 32.87 9.82
CA MET A 67 4.50 33.66 11.05
C MET A 67 5.90 34.15 11.39
N THR A 68 6.93 33.33 11.14
CA THR A 68 8.34 33.70 11.38
C THR A 68 8.82 34.78 10.41
N LEU A 69 8.37 34.74 9.14
CA LEU A 69 8.74 35.73 8.12
C LEU A 69 7.91 37.01 8.20
N THR A 70 6.67 36.92 8.67
CA THR A 70 5.73 38.05 8.77
C THR A 70 6.31 39.29 9.45
N PRO A 71 7.00 39.22 10.62
CA PRO A 71 7.55 40.41 11.27
C PRO A 71 8.72 41.06 10.50
N LEU A 72 9.36 40.35 9.56
CA LEU A 72 10.51 40.87 8.81
C LEU A 72 10.08 41.59 7.53
N ILE A 73 9.10 41.03 6.81
CA ILE A 73 8.75 41.46 5.43
C ILE A 73 7.26 41.72 5.21
N GLY A 74 6.46 41.61 6.28
CA GLY A 74 5.01 41.74 6.22
C GLY A 74 4.29 40.47 5.76
N PRO A 75 2.99 40.32 6.09
CA PRO A 75 2.24 39.08 5.89
C PRO A 75 2.00 38.71 4.41
N GLY A 76 1.80 39.71 3.55
CA GLY A 76 1.54 39.49 2.13
C GLY A 76 2.75 38.94 1.38
N ILE A 77 3.94 39.51 1.63
CA ILE A 77 5.17 39.06 0.96
C ILE A 77 5.64 37.72 1.54
N ALA A 78 5.51 37.52 2.85
CA ALA A 78 5.83 36.25 3.51
C ALA A 78 5.01 35.08 2.92
N THR A 79 3.69 35.24 2.80
CA THR A 79 2.83 34.21 2.20
C THR A 79 3.18 33.96 0.73
N GLY A 80 3.42 35.01 -0.05
CA GLY A 80 3.82 34.90 -1.45
C GLY A 80 5.10 34.08 -1.65
N ILE A 81 6.16 34.39 -0.89
CA ILE A 81 7.44 33.68 -0.99
C ILE A 81 7.30 32.21 -0.61
N VAL A 82 6.60 31.91 0.50
CA VAL A 82 6.41 30.53 0.96
C VAL A 82 5.62 29.71 -0.06
N VAL A 83 4.53 30.25 -0.60
CA VAL A 83 3.71 29.56 -1.60
C VAL A 83 4.50 29.29 -2.88
N ILE A 84 5.21 30.31 -3.41
CA ILE A 84 6.02 30.14 -4.62
C ILE A 84 7.12 29.11 -4.40
N GLY A 85 7.80 29.14 -3.25
CA GLY A 85 8.83 28.17 -2.89
C GLY A 85 8.30 26.73 -2.85
N VAL A 86 7.16 26.51 -2.19
CA VAL A 86 6.52 25.18 -2.10
C VAL A 86 6.07 24.70 -3.48
N LEU A 87 5.48 25.57 -4.30
CA LEU A 87 5.06 25.21 -5.67
C LEU A 87 6.25 24.85 -6.56
N ALA A 88 7.38 25.55 -6.42
CA ALA A 88 8.61 25.21 -7.15
C ALA A 88 9.11 23.81 -6.77
N ILE A 89 9.15 23.48 -5.47
CA ILE A 89 9.52 22.15 -4.99
C ILE A 89 8.54 21.09 -5.51
N ALA A 90 7.23 21.35 -5.44
CA ALA A 90 6.21 20.43 -5.93
C ALA A 90 6.32 20.19 -7.45
N ALA A 91 6.61 21.24 -8.23
CA ALA A 91 6.83 21.11 -9.67
C ALA A 91 8.05 20.22 -9.98
N ILE A 92 9.17 20.41 -9.27
CA ILE A 92 10.38 19.58 -9.44
C ILE A 92 10.07 18.12 -9.12
N LEU A 93 9.43 17.85 -7.97
CA LEU A 93 9.06 16.50 -7.58
C LEU A 93 8.09 15.85 -8.58
N GLY A 94 7.13 16.60 -9.11
CA GLY A 94 6.21 16.15 -10.15
C GLY A 94 6.93 15.78 -11.45
N LEU A 95 7.91 16.57 -11.88
CA LEU A 95 8.72 16.28 -13.06
C LEU A 95 9.60 15.04 -12.85
N VAL A 96 10.23 14.89 -11.68
CA VAL A 96 11.02 13.70 -11.34
C VAL A 96 10.13 12.45 -11.29
N GLY A 97 8.94 12.55 -10.70
CA GLY A 97 7.96 11.48 -10.68
C GLY A 97 7.54 11.06 -12.09
N LYS A 98 7.22 12.04 -12.96
CA LYS A 98 6.91 11.80 -14.37
C LYS A 98 8.06 11.11 -15.10
N ALA A 99 9.31 11.53 -14.87
CA ALA A 99 10.48 10.91 -15.48
C ALA A 99 10.67 9.44 -15.06
N ARG A 100 10.32 9.09 -13.82
CA ARG A 100 10.38 7.70 -13.31
C ARG A 100 9.27 6.81 -13.87
N LEU A 101 8.13 7.39 -14.25
CA LEU A 101 7.01 6.68 -14.86
C LEU A 101 7.13 6.61 -16.40
N ALA A 102 8.11 7.28 -17.00
CA ALA A 102 8.32 7.24 -18.44
C ALA A 102 8.75 5.82 -18.87
N PRO A 103 8.05 5.18 -19.82
CA PRO A 103 8.44 3.86 -20.30
C PRO A 103 9.83 3.94 -20.90
N ALA A 104 10.71 3.02 -20.51
CA ALA A 104 12.05 2.89 -21.08
C ALA A 104 11.91 2.78 -22.60
N LYS A 105 12.52 3.72 -23.34
CA LYS A 105 12.58 3.61 -24.80
C LYS A 105 13.39 2.36 -25.11
N VAL A 106 12.69 1.31 -25.57
CA VAL A 106 13.31 0.11 -26.12
C VAL A 106 14.00 0.53 -27.40
N THR A 107 15.27 0.93 -27.30
CA THR A 107 16.15 1.09 -28.46
C THR A 107 16.36 -0.30 -29.04
N ARG A 108 15.84 -0.52 -30.25
CA ARG A 108 15.99 -1.74 -31.03
C ARG A 108 17.33 -1.75 -31.76
#